data_AF-T1IJY0-F1
#
_entry.id   AF-T1IJY0-F1
#
_cell.length_a   1.000
_cell.length_b   1.000
_cell.length_c   1.000
_cell.angle_alpha   90.00
_cell.angle_beta   90.00
_cell.angle_gamma   90.00
#
_symmetry.space_group_name_H-M   'P 1'
#
loop_
_entity.id
_entity.type
_entity.pdbx_description
1 polymer ?
#
loop_
_entity_poly.entity_id
_entity_poly.type
_entity_poly.pdbx_seq_one_letter_code
_entity_poly.pdbx_strand_id
1 'polypeptide(L)'
;MDNKWLAYDVSVDCGEVLGTYQGKVSNVNAFEQTISLIKAYRNGIECTVPEITIRAQDIKDLKILHRTENNEIDLKGNELNLVKLLSKSVLEDKRKLPPNMEIYRKPTTPKKGENRRKLQERDEACFSEPISKHILETEFDFEKNLALFNKQEVFHQINAASKPDVVNDSARKNYRCDENVIGQDNVVFRQIHVPFPENREYTTDMGLIVPAIQPELRRKLLEAAEEHGLSAGRMMDMVGRAASEMVVQLLGGGHRLNPHNTHQAPVVVVLCGAHFQGELGVNCARHLSNRGARVLLFMPTNVKISPRTISELALFKLTDGRHTGSIKDLPMDVVDLVISALDDHSTSSKGQLWVRAAASWATQCRAPILALDPPPEDASLVPKWSIALGLPLSLESGGAVYLCDLGIPKKVYAQVGIQYTSPFGAKFLIPLHLK
;
A
#
# COMPACT_ATOMS: atom_id res chain seq x y z
N MET A 1 -24.26 19.79 4.87
CA MET A 1 -25.61 19.71 4.25
C MET A 1 -25.63 20.63 3.02
N ASP A 2 -24.61 20.57 2.15
CA ASP A 2 -24.15 21.79 1.48
C ASP A 2 -24.52 21.88 -0.02
N ASN A 3 -25.20 20.86 -0.55
CA ASN A 3 -25.58 20.78 -1.96
C ASN A 3 -26.99 21.32 -2.26
N LYS A 4 -27.67 21.92 -1.30
CA LYS A 4 -29.09 22.34 -1.45
C LYS A 4 -29.26 23.53 -2.41
N TRP A 5 -28.19 24.25 -2.75
CA TRP A 5 -28.23 25.54 -3.46
C TRP A 5 -27.51 25.54 -4.81
N LEU A 6 -27.02 24.39 -5.27
CA LEU A 6 -26.38 24.26 -6.58
C LEU A 6 -27.41 24.50 -7.69
N ALA A 7 -26.99 25.18 -8.76
CA ALA A 7 -27.78 25.53 -9.95
C ALA A 7 -28.92 26.56 -9.76
N TYR A 8 -29.03 27.19 -8.58
CA TYR A 8 -29.94 28.31 -8.35
C TYR A 8 -29.40 29.59 -8.98
N ASP A 9 -30.29 30.42 -9.52
CA ASP A 9 -29.96 31.77 -9.95
C ASP A 9 -30.09 32.71 -8.77
N VAL A 10 -29.00 33.40 -8.42
CA VAL A 10 -28.89 34.26 -7.25
C VAL A 10 -28.42 35.66 -7.62
N SER A 11 -28.87 36.64 -6.85
CA SER A 11 -28.40 38.02 -6.87
C SER A 11 -27.69 38.30 -5.54
N VAL A 12 -26.39 38.54 -5.60
CA VAL A 12 -25.50 38.76 -4.46
C VAL A 12 -25.06 40.22 -4.46
N ASP A 13 -25.53 40.99 -3.48
CA ASP A 13 -25.11 42.37 -3.29
C ASP A 13 -23.83 42.41 -2.44
N CYS A 14 -22.73 42.86 -3.03
CA CYS A 14 -21.43 43.01 -2.36
C CYS A 14 -21.15 44.46 -1.93
N GLY A 15 -22.18 45.32 -1.90
CA GLY A 15 -22.09 46.71 -1.49
C GLY A 15 -21.57 47.67 -2.57
N GLU A 16 -21.50 48.96 -2.22
CA GLU A 16 -21.24 50.07 -3.17
C GLU A 16 -19.90 49.97 -3.93
N VAL A 17 -18.90 49.30 -3.34
CA VAL A 17 -17.55 49.20 -3.93
C VAL A 17 -17.45 48.03 -4.92
N LEU A 18 -18.02 46.88 -4.58
CA LEU A 18 -17.92 45.66 -5.40
C LEU A 18 -19.10 45.50 -6.35
N GLY A 19 -20.24 46.10 -6.05
CA GLY A 19 -21.46 46.06 -6.85
C GLY A 19 -22.28 44.78 -6.61
N THR A 20 -23.34 44.62 -7.40
CA THR A 20 -24.20 43.44 -7.35
C THR A 20 -23.81 42.44 -8.42
N TYR A 21 -23.68 41.18 -8.03
CA TYR A 21 -23.39 40.04 -8.90
C TYR A 21 -24.63 39.17 -9.06
N GLN A 22 -24.98 38.81 -10.29
CA GLN A 22 -26.10 37.93 -10.59
C GLN A 22 -25.62 36.75 -11.40
N GLY A 23 -25.96 35.52 -11.03
CA GLY A 23 -25.50 34.36 -11.78
C GLY A 23 -25.97 33.04 -11.16
N LYS A 24 -25.57 31.95 -11.80
CA LYS A 24 -25.94 30.60 -11.36
C LYS A 24 -24.89 30.05 -10.40
N VAL A 25 -25.32 29.52 -9.26
CA VAL A 25 -24.42 28.94 -8.25
C VAL A 25 -23.80 27.65 -8.78
N SER A 26 -22.47 27.65 -8.96
CA SER A 26 -21.67 26.48 -9.36
C SER A 26 -21.15 25.70 -8.16
N ASN A 27 -20.78 26.41 -7.08
CA ASN A 27 -20.18 25.80 -5.90
C ASN A 27 -20.46 26.66 -4.64
N VAL A 28 -20.67 26.00 -3.51
CA VAL A 28 -20.79 26.62 -2.18
C VAL A 28 -19.84 25.89 -1.24
N ASN A 29 -18.77 26.55 -0.81
CA ASN A 29 -17.81 25.98 0.12
C ASN A 29 -18.07 26.50 1.54
N ALA A 30 -18.62 25.65 2.40
CA ALA A 30 -18.92 25.99 3.79
C ALA A 30 -17.66 26.14 4.67
N PHE A 31 -16.55 25.47 4.33
CA PHE A 31 -15.29 25.56 5.08
C PHE A 31 -14.54 26.86 4.76
N GLU A 32 -14.46 27.21 3.47
CA GLU A 32 -13.79 28.44 3.02
C GLU A 32 -14.70 29.68 3.06
N GLN A 33 -15.99 29.50 3.37
CA GLN A 33 -17.00 30.56 3.38
C GLN A 33 -17.05 31.31 2.03
N THR A 34 -17.14 30.56 0.92
CA THR A 34 -17.19 31.11 -0.44
C THR A 34 -18.36 30.58 -1.25
N ILE A 35 -18.86 31.41 -2.16
CA ILE A 35 -19.84 31.05 -3.18
C ILE A 35 -19.27 31.34 -4.57
N SER A 36 -19.39 30.40 -5.49
CA SER A 36 -18.94 30.57 -6.88
C SER A 36 -20.13 30.63 -7.82
N LEU A 37 -20.08 31.58 -8.76
CA LEU A 37 -21.12 31.88 -9.74
C LEU A 37 -20.57 31.70 -11.15
N ILE A 38 -21.32 31.01 -11.99
CA ILE A 38 -21.07 30.90 -13.45
C ILE A 38 -22.09 31.73 -14.22
N LYS A 39 -21.71 32.18 -15.43
CA LYS A 39 -22.50 33.13 -16.25
C LYS A 39 -22.89 34.36 -15.44
N ALA A 40 -21.93 34.89 -14.69
CA ALA A 40 -22.17 35.98 -13.76
C ALA A 40 -22.24 37.33 -14.49
N TYR A 41 -23.13 38.20 -14.03
CA TYR A 41 -23.26 39.59 -14.43
C TYR A 41 -22.91 40.48 -13.25
N ARG A 42 -22.09 41.50 -13.48
CA ARG A 42 -21.80 42.53 -12.49
C ARG A 42 -22.49 43.82 -12.90
N ASN A 43 -23.40 44.32 -12.06
CA ASN A 43 -24.19 45.53 -12.33
C ASN A 43 -24.87 45.53 -13.72
N GLY A 44 -25.33 44.35 -14.18
CA GLY A 44 -25.99 44.17 -15.48
C GLY A 44 -25.03 43.97 -16.68
N ILE A 45 -23.71 43.98 -16.47
CA ILE A 45 -22.71 43.71 -17.51
C ILE A 45 -22.19 42.28 -17.33
N GLU A 46 -22.17 41.49 -18.40
CA GLU A 46 -21.65 40.12 -18.36
C GLU A 46 -20.16 40.11 -18.01
N CYS A 47 -19.79 39.27 -17.05
CA CYS A 47 -18.41 39.11 -16.65
C CYS A 47 -17.64 38.28 -17.69
N THR A 48 -16.46 38.75 -18.08
CA THR A 48 -15.58 38.05 -19.03
C THR A 48 -14.96 36.78 -18.47
N VAL A 49 -15.00 36.60 -17.15
CA VAL A 49 -14.42 35.46 -16.44
C VAL A 49 -15.46 34.34 -16.33
N PRO A 50 -15.10 33.08 -16.63
CA PRO A 50 -16.07 31.97 -16.69
C PRO A 50 -16.71 31.64 -15.33
N GLU A 51 -16.00 31.91 -14.23
CA GLU A 51 -16.46 31.68 -12.86
C GLU A 51 -15.97 32.79 -11.93
N ILE A 52 -16.84 33.26 -11.05
CA ILE A 52 -16.53 34.28 -10.04
C ILE A 52 -16.79 33.71 -8.66
N THR A 53 -15.76 33.74 -7.81
CA THR A 53 -15.84 33.32 -6.42
C THR A 53 -15.92 34.54 -5.50
N ILE A 54 -16.94 34.58 -4.65
CA ILE A 54 -17.23 35.67 -3.71
C ILE A 54 -17.11 35.10 -2.29
N ARG A 55 -16.42 35.82 -1.40
CA ARG A 55 -16.31 35.45 0.02
C ARG A 55 -17.53 35.93 0.80
N ALA A 56 -17.98 35.15 1.78
CA ALA A 56 -19.16 35.48 2.58
C ALA A 56 -19.03 36.80 3.35
N GLN A 57 -17.81 37.18 3.76
CA GLN A 57 -17.53 38.47 4.40
C GLN A 57 -17.85 39.70 3.52
N ASP A 58 -17.86 39.52 2.20
CA ASP A 58 -18.06 40.61 1.25
C ASP A 58 -19.54 40.69 0.80
N ILE A 59 -20.41 39.80 1.27
CA ILE A 59 -21.84 39.74 0.92
C ILE A 59 -22.65 40.53 1.93
N LYS A 60 -23.36 41.57 1.46
CA LYS A 60 -24.29 42.36 2.27
C LYS A 60 -25.71 41.81 2.23
N ASP A 61 -26.17 41.39 1.06
CA ASP A 61 -27.49 40.82 0.85
C ASP A 61 -27.45 39.73 -0.24
N LEU A 62 -28.29 38.71 -0.11
CA LEU A 62 -28.38 37.61 -1.08
C LEU A 62 -29.84 37.27 -1.34
N LYS A 63 -30.26 37.40 -2.61
CA LYS A 63 -31.62 37.07 -3.08
C LYS A 63 -31.57 35.91 -4.05
N ILE A 64 -32.43 34.91 -3.83
CA ILE A 64 -32.60 33.78 -4.73
C ILE A 64 -33.69 34.16 -5.75
N LEU A 65 -33.34 34.19 -7.03
CA LEU A 65 -34.21 34.69 -8.10
C LEU A 65 -35.10 33.59 -8.70
N HIS A 66 -34.58 32.36 -8.87
CA HIS A 66 -35.37 31.25 -9.44
C HIS A 66 -34.88 29.88 -8.95
N ARG A 67 -35.82 28.96 -8.69
CA ARG A 67 -35.56 27.53 -8.47
C ARG A 67 -36.02 26.79 -9.73
N THR A 68 -35.11 26.23 -10.51
CA THR A 68 -35.52 25.38 -11.63
C THR A 68 -36.01 24.05 -11.06
N GLU A 69 -37.32 23.79 -11.07
CA GLU A 69 -37.87 22.45 -10.84
C GLU A 69 -37.59 21.54 -12.05
N ASN A 70 -37.37 20.26 -11.77
CA ASN A 70 -36.94 19.22 -12.68
C ASN A 70 -37.66 19.23 -14.04
N ASN A 71 -36.89 19.15 -15.12
CA ASN A 71 -37.34 18.53 -16.37
C ASN A 71 -36.19 17.68 -16.94
N GLU A 72 -36.51 16.41 -17.20
CA GLU A 72 -35.75 15.54 -18.08
C GLU A 72 -35.52 16.24 -19.43
N ILE A 73 -34.26 16.38 -19.85
CA ILE A 73 -33.89 16.62 -21.25
C ILE A 73 -32.73 15.70 -21.58
N ASP A 74 -33.09 14.62 -22.27
CA ASP A 74 -32.30 13.89 -23.24
C ASP A 74 -31.63 14.85 -24.21
N LEU A 75 -30.31 14.81 -24.37
CA LEU A 75 -29.62 15.33 -25.55
C LEU A 75 -28.24 14.67 -25.70
N LYS A 76 -28.25 13.56 -26.43
CA LYS A 76 -27.21 13.27 -27.44
C LYS A 76 -26.91 14.56 -28.21
N GLY A 77 -25.64 14.97 -28.24
CA GLY A 77 -25.16 16.03 -29.12
C GLY A 77 -24.42 17.13 -28.42
N ASN A 78 -23.16 16.87 -28.02
CA ASN A 78 -22.08 17.87 -28.02
C ASN A 78 -20.69 17.26 -27.75
N GLU A 79 -20.39 16.08 -28.30
CA GLU A 79 -19.05 15.47 -28.20
C GLU A 79 -17.99 16.03 -29.18
N LEU A 80 -18.32 17.01 -30.03
CA LEU A 80 -17.45 17.38 -31.16
C LEU A 80 -16.60 18.65 -31.00
N ASN A 81 -16.64 19.37 -29.88
CA ASN A 81 -15.88 20.63 -29.75
C ASN A 81 -14.91 20.73 -28.56
N LEU A 82 -14.81 19.74 -27.67
CA LEU A 82 -13.84 19.78 -26.56
C LEU A 82 -12.49 19.10 -26.89
N VAL A 83 -12.45 18.19 -27.88
CA VAL A 83 -11.22 17.48 -28.30
C VAL A 83 -10.31 18.34 -29.21
N LYS A 84 -10.85 19.43 -29.78
CA LYS A 84 -10.12 20.31 -30.71
C LYS A 84 -9.30 21.43 -30.05
N LEU A 85 -9.51 21.73 -28.76
CA LEU A 85 -8.73 22.76 -28.04
C LEU A 85 -7.57 22.20 -27.22
N LEU A 86 -7.55 20.90 -26.91
CA LEU A 86 -6.48 20.25 -26.14
C LEU A 86 -5.41 19.59 -27.01
N SER A 87 -5.55 19.63 -28.34
CA SER A 87 -4.66 18.98 -29.31
C SER A 87 -3.68 19.93 -30.03
N LYS A 88 -3.47 21.15 -29.52
CA LYS A 88 -2.61 22.16 -30.17
C LYS A 88 -1.39 22.65 -29.37
N SER A 89 -1.06 22.05 -28.22
CA SER A 89 0.12 22.46 -27.42
C SER A 89 1.22 21.41 -27.29
N VAL A 90 1.16 20.30 -28.02
CA VAL A 90 2.25 19.30 -28.04
C VAL A 90 2.46 18.85 -29.47
N LEU A 91 3.39 19.51 -30.18
CA LEU A 91 4.10 19.00 -31.36
C LEU A 91 5.03 20.10 -31.87
N GLU A 92 6.28 20.10 -31.39
CA GLU A 92 7.49 20.38 -32.16
C GLU A 92 8.71 20.27 -31.24
N ASP A 93 9.25 19.06 -31.11
CA ASP A 93 10.71 18.94 -31.14
C ASP A 93 11.12 17.56 -31.66
N LYS A 94 11.86 17.55 -32.76
CA LYS A 94 12.28 16.35 -33.48
C LYS A 94 13.81 16.36 -33.56
N ARG A 95 14.39 15.28 -33.02
CA ARG A 95 15.68 14.64 -33.35
C ARG A 95 16.91 15.11 -32.55
N LYS A 96 17.42 14.23 -31.68
CA LYS A 96 18.57 13.33 -31.96
C LYS A 96 18.81 12.40 -30.75
N LEU A 97 18.72 11.09 -30.97
CA LEU A 97 19.14 10.06 -30.00
C LEU A 97 20.63 9.73 -30.24
N PRO A 98 21.46 9.58 -29.19
CA PRO A 98 22.79 8.99 -29.32
C PRO A 98 22.70 7.46 -29.43
N PRO A 99 23.62 6.80 -30.16
CA PRO A 99 23.62 5.35 -30.32
C PRO A 99 24.51 4.71 -29.25
N ASN A 100 23.92 4.14 -28.20
CA ASN A 100 24.37 2.88 -27.58
C ASN A 100 23.51 2.55 -26.36
N MET A 101 22.71 1.49 -26.43
CA MET A 101 22.18 0.84 -25.23
C MET A 101 22.40 -0.66 -25.42
N GLU A 102 23.56 -1.13 -24.97
CA GLU A 102 23.90 -2.54 -24.94
C GLU A 102 23.05 -3.27 -23.89
N ILE A 103 22.62 -4.46 -24.30
CA ILE A 103 21.79 -5.41 -23.57
C ILE A 103 22.56 -5.89 -22.33
N TYR A 104 21.99 -5.71 -21.13
CA TYR A 104 22.52 -6.27 -19.89
C TYR A 104 22.54 -7.80 -19.94
N ARG A 105 23.73 -8.38 -20.20
CA ARG A 105 24.05 -9.79 -19.93
C ARG A 105 24.64 -9.91 -18.53
N LYS A 106 24.14 -10.88 -17.76
CA LYS A 106 24.65 -11.23 -16.42
C LYS A 106 26.14 -11.66 -16.50
N PRO A 107 27.03 -11.24 -15.59
CA PRO A 107 28.42 -11.67 -15.62
C PRO A 107 28.56 -13.10 -15.07
N THR A 108 29.23 -13.94 -15.85
CA THR A 108 29.77 -15.24 -15.43
C THR A 108 31.14 -15.01 -14.77
N THR A 109 31.47 -15.83 -13.77
CA THR A 109 32.73 -15.77 -13.01
C THR A 109 33.97 -15.94 -13.91
N PRO A 110 35.07 -15.20 -13.69
CA PRO A 110 36.23 -15.26 -14.58
C PRO A 110 37.09 -16.50 -14.30
N LYS A 111 37.44 -17.22 -15.37
CA LYS A 111 38.44 -18.29 -15.35
C LYS A 111 39.85 -17.70 -15.22
N LYS A 112 40.68 -18.37 -14.43
CA LYS A 112 42.06 -18.01 -14.10
C LYS A 112 42.99 -18.25 -15.30
N GLY A 113 43.68 -17.19 -15.71
CA GLY A 113 44.87 -17.25 -16.55
C GLY A 113 44.63 -16.88 -18.01
N GLU A 114 44.82 -15.60 -18.33
CA GLU A 114 45.47 -15.05 -19.54
C GLU A 114 45.10 -13.56 -19.67
N ASN A 115 46.08 -12.72 -20.01
CA ASN A 115 46.03 -11.24 -20.18
C ASN A 115 46.47 -10.38 -18.98
N ARG A 116 47.79 -10.36 -18.78
CA ARG A 116 48.54 -9.47 -17.88
C ARG A 116 48.70 -8.03 -18.42
N ARG A 117 47.74 -7.51 -19.21
CA ARG A 117 47.90 -6.21 -19.93
C ARG A 117 46.73 -5.22 -19.83
N LYS A 118 45.80 -5.37 -18.88
CA LYS A 118 44.77 -4.35 -18.60
C LYS A 118 44.66 -4.04 -17.11
N LEU A 119 45.69 -3.40 -16.58
CA LEU A 119 45.65 -2.78 -15.25
C LEU A 119 45.94 -1.28 -15.35
N GLN A 120 45.24 -0.59 -16.24
CA GLN A 120 45.36 0.87 -16.41
C GLN A 120 44.03 1.62 -16.42
N GLU A 121 42.88 0.94 -16.32
CA GLU A 121 41.61 1.61 -16.06
C GLU A 121 41.33 1.50 -14.57
N ARG A 122 41.71 2.57 -13.86
CA ARG A 122 41.55 2.72 -12.42
C ARG A 122 40.34 3.64 -12.21
N ASP A 123 39.38 3.23 -11.39
CA ASP A 123 38.21 4.05 -11.06
C ASP A 123 38.66 5.31 -10.30
N GLU A 124 38.61 6.48 -10.97
CA GLU A 124 39.00 7.79 -10.42
C GLU A 124 38.14 8.22 -9.20
N ALA A 125 36.99 7.58 -8.98
CA ALA A 125 36.08 7.92 -7.89
C ALA A 125 36.51 7.40 -6.50
N CYS A 126 37.46 6.48 -6.40
CA CYS A 126 37.85 5.86 -5.12
C CYS A 126 39.29 6.11 -4.66
N PHE A 127 40.17 6.64 -5.51
CA PHE A 127 41.59 6.86 -5.16
C PHE A 127 42.06 8.20 -5.71
N SER A 128 42.08 9.22 -4.85
CA SER A 128 42.31 10.62 -5.20
C SER A 128 43.77 11.02 -5.41
N GLU A 129 44.75 10.12 -5.21
CA GLU A 129 46.16 10.43 -5.45
C GLU A 129 46.80 9.50 -6.50
N PRO A 130 47.35 10.06 -7.60
CA PRO A 130 48.15 9.28 -8.53
C PRO A 130 49.44 8.82 -7.84
N ILE A 131 49.70 7.51 -7.91
CA ILE A 131 50.93 6.91 -7.35
C ILE A 131 52.12 7.55 -8.08
N SER A 132 53.02 8.16 -7.33
CA SER A 132 54.25 8.76 -7.85
C SER A 132 55.08 7.68 -8.57
N LYS A 133 55.47 7.95 -9.82
CA LYS A 133 56.24 7.02 -10.68
C LYS A 133 57.48 6.43 -10.00
N HIS A 134 58.07 7.17 -9.06
CA HIS A 134 59.20 6.75 -8.26
C HIS A 134 58.92 5.48 -7.41
N ILE A 135 57.69 5.26 -6.92
CA ILE A 135 57.33 4.07 -6.15
C ILE A 135 57.27 2.82 -7.04
N LEU A 136 56.85 2.99 -8.30
CA LEU A 136 56.77 1.90 -9.28
C LEU A 136 58.15 1.46 -9.81
N GLU A 137 59.16 2.33 -9.75
CA GLU A 137 60.52 2.05 -10.23
C GLU A 137 61.43 1.44 -9.16
N THR A 138 61.18 1.72 -7.88
CA THR A 138 61.72 0.93 -6.77
C THR A 138 60.97 -0.40 -6.67
N GLU A 139 61.49 -1.44 -7.30
CA GLU A 139 61.03 -2.81 -7.03
C GLU A 139 61.30 -3.13 -5.55
N PHE A 140 60.25 -3.43 -4.80
CA PHE A 140 60.35 -3.87 -3.42
C PHE A 140 61.12 -5.20 -3.38
N ASP A 141 62.33 -5.17 -2.85
CA ASP A 141 63.22 -6.31 -2.74
C ASP A 141 62.73 -7.25 -1.63
N PHE A 142 61.91 -8.23 -2.03
CA PHE A 142 61.33 -9.22 -1.13
C PHE A 142 62.40 -10.08 -0.47
N GLU A 143 63.49 -10.43 -1.15
CA GLU A 143 64.55 -11.26 -0.57
C GLU A 143 65.29 -10.53 0.55
N LYS A 144 65.61 -9.25 0.35
CA LYS A 144 66.29 -8.44 1.35
C LYS A 144 65.43 -8.21 2.60
N ASN A 145 64.12 -8.04 2.45
CA ASN A 145 63.19 -7.96 3.59
C ASN A 145 62.97 -9.33 4.27
N LEU A 146 62.99 -10.43 3.51
CA LEU A 146 62.89 -11.78 4.08
C LEU A 146 64.12 -12.14 4.90
N ALA A 147 65.31 -11.67 4.48
CA ALA A 147 66.57 -11.86 5.19
C ALA A 147 66.66 -11.05 6.50
N LEU A 148 65.95 -9.91 6.59
CA LEU A 148 65.86 -9.12 7.81
C LEU A 148 64.92 -9.74 8.85
N PHE A 149 64.04 -10.67 8.45
CA PHE A 149 63.10 -11.32 9.36
C PHE A 149 63.61 -12.69 9.81
N ASN A 150 64.33 -12.71 10.94
CA ASN A 150 64.83 -13.95 11.54
C ASN A 150 63.68 -14.76 12.18
N LYS A 151 62.94 -15.48 11.32
CA LYS A 151 61.76 -16.25 11.70
C LYS A 151 62.03 -17.21 12.85
N GLN A 152 63.20 -17.85 12.86
CA GLN A 152 63.57 -18.83 13.89
C GLN A 152 63.70 -18.20 15.28
N GLU A 153 64.25 -17.00 15.37
CA GLU A 153 64.47 -16.28 16.63
C GLU A 153 63.14 -15.80 17.23
N VAL A 154 62.23 -15.33 16.38
CA VAL A 154 60.86 -14.97 16.78
C VAL A 154 60.09 -16.19 17.30
N PHE A 155 60.18 -17.34 16.63
CA PHE A 155 59.55 -18.57 17.11
C PHE A 155 60.18 -19.07 18.42
N HIS A 156 61.49 -18.90 18.61
CA HIS A 156 62.15 -19.20 19.88
C HIS A 156 61.68 -18.28 21.01
N GLN A 157 61.51 -16.98 20.76
CA GLN A 157 60.94 -16.05 21.76
C GLN A 157 59.50 -16.40 22.13
N ILE A 158 58.66 -16.75 21.15
CA ILE A 158 57.26 -17.13 21.39
C ILE A 158 57.18 -18.41 22.23
N ASN A 159 58.02 -19.40 21.92
CA ASN A 159 58.06 -20.65 22.67
C ASN A 159 58.69 -20.50 24.06
N ALA A 160 59.67 -19.61 24.22
CA ALA A 160 60.30 -19.32 25.52
C ALA A 160 59.43 -18.44 26.43
N ALA A 161 58.61 -17.55 25.86
CA ALA A 161 57.63 -16.74 26.59
C ALA A 161 56.40 -17.55 27.03
N SER A 162 56.15 -18.69 26.41
CA SER A 162 55.15 -19.66 26.85
C SER A 162 55.67 -20.41 28.08
N LYS A 163 55.28 -19.96 29.28
CA LYS A 163 55.45 -20.77 30.50
C LYS A 163 54.81 -22.16 30.31
N PRO A 164 55.39 -23.25 30.85
CA PRO A 164 54.75 -24.55 30.81
C PRO A 164 53.54 -24.50 31.75
N ASP A 165 52.37 -24.28 31.18
CA ASP A 165 51.14 -24.11 31.94
C ASP A 165 50.68 -25.46 32.46
N VAL A 166 50.73 -25.59 33.78
CA VAL A 166 50.18 -26.69 34.55
C VAL A 166 48.65 -26.56 34.48
N VAL A 167 48.01 -27.54 33.82
CA VAL A 167 46.56 -27.79 33.80
C VAL A 167 45.73 -26.78 32.99
N ASN A 168 45.44 -27.12 31.72
CA ASN A 168 44.08 -26.95 31.22
C ASN A 168 43.76 -27.98 30.14
N ASP A 169 43.23 -29.11 30.58
CA ASP A 169 42.71 -30.21 29.77
C ASP A 169 41.34 -29.87 29.18
N SER A 170 41.20 -28.67 28.59
CA SER A 170 40.05 -28.31 27.78
C SER A 170 40.49 -28.31 26.33
N ALA A 171 40.20 -29.43 25.67
CA ALA A 171 40.35 -29.62 24.23
C ALA A 171 40.03 -28.30 23.49
N ARG A 172 41.07 -27.67 22.91
CA ARG A 172 40.88 -26.54 21.99
C ARG A 172 40.01 -27.07 20.87
N LYS A 173 38.70 -26.78 20.92
CA LYS A 173 37.79 -27.08 19.83
C LYS A 173 38.30 -26.32 18.63
N ASN A 174 38.82 -27.05 17.65
CA ASN A 174 39.18 -26.49 16.36
C ASN A 174 37.87 -26.14 15.64
N TYR A 175 37.36 -24.93 15.93
CA TYR A 175 36.26 -24.38 15.18
C TYR A 175 36.67 -24.28 13.73
N ARG A 176 35.83 -24.77 12.82
CA ARG A 176 36.08 -24.52 11.40
C ARG A 176 35.91 -23.02 11.11
N CYS A 177 36.55 -22.53 10.05
CA CYS A 177 36.48 -21.11 9.67
C CYS A 177 35.04 -20.65 9.31
N ASP A 178 34.13 -21.59 9.07
CA ASP A 178 32.71 -21.40 8.77
C ASP A 178 31.78 -21.75 9.94
N GLU A 179 32.32 -22.14 11.10
CA GLU A 179 31.53 -22.50 12.28
C GLU A 179 31.16 -21.23 13.07
N ASN A 180 29.86 -20.97 13.23
CA ASN A 180 29.38 -19.90 14.10
C ASN A 180 29.67 -20.26 15.57
N VAL A 181 30.70 -19.63 16.13
CA VAL A 181 31.15 -19.87 17.52
C VAL A 181 30.36 -19.04 18.54
N ILE A 182 29.58 -18.07 18.07
CA ILE A 182 28.64 -17.29 18.89
C ILE A 182 27.33 -18.09 18.91
N GLY A 183 26.89 -18.52 20.10
CA GLY A 183 25.57 -19.11 20.25
C GLY A 183 24.52 -18.19 19.63
N GLN A 184 23.66 -18.73 18.77
CA GLN A 184 22.45 -18.02 18.33
C GLN A 184 21.51 -17.91 19.53
N ASP A 185 21.85 -17.07 20.50
CA ASP A 185 20.84 -16.44 21.32
C ASP A 185 20.05 -15.60 20.32
N ASN A 186 18.95 -16.16 19.82
CA ASN A 186 18.00 -15.43 19.01
C ASN A 186 17.63 -14.19 19.82
N VAL A 187 18.21 -13.04 19.48
CA VAL A 187 17.92 -11.79 20.17
C VAL A 187 16.47 -11.48 19.84
N VAL A 188 15.59 -11.85 20.77
CA VAL A 188 14.15 -11.65 20.64
C VAL A 188 13.91 -10.16 20.80
N PHE A 189 13.76 -9.46 19.68
CA PHE A 189 13.43 -8.04 19.68
C PHE A 189 11.93 -7.86 19.90
N ARG A 190 11.50 -7.92 21.17
CA ARG A 190 10.14 -7.55 21.57
C ARG A 190 10.06 -6.04 21.78
N GLN A 191 9.59 -5.34 20.74
CA GLN A 191 9.42 -3.88 20.79
C GLN A 191 7.96 -3.44 21.01
N ILE A 192 7.02 -4.38 20.89
CA ILE A 192 5.59 -4.14 21.09
C ILE A 192 5.16 -4.84 22.39
N HIS A 193 4.61 -4.08 23.32
CA HIS A 193 4.05 -4.61 24.57
C HIS A 193 2.57 -4.26 24.67
N VAL A 194 1.76 -5.29 24.92
CA VAL A 194 0.31 -5.21 25.04
C VAL A 194 -0.10 -5.49 26.48
N PRO A 195 -1.17 -4.85 27.00
CA PRO A 195 -1.57 -5.00 28.39
C PRO A 195 -2.11 -6.40 28.72
N PHE A 196 -2.76 -7.04 27.75
CA PHE A 196 -3.34 -8.38 27.87
C PHE A 196 -2.91 -9.20 26.64
N PRO A 197 -1.75 -9.88 26.67
CA PRO A 197 -1.29 -10.70 25.57
C PRO A 197 -2.15 -11.95 25.42
N GLU A 198 -2.50 -12.29 24.18
CA GLU A 198 -3.09 -13.60 23.87
C GLU A 198 -2.01 -14.67 23.74
N ASN A 199 -2.42 -15.95 23.70
CA ASN A 199 -1.51 -17.09 23.62
C ASN A 199 -0.72 -17.17 22.30
N ARG A 200 -1.11 -16.42 21.25
CA ARG A 200 -0.42 -16.43 19.96
C ARG A 200 0.46 -15.21 19.78
N GLU A 201 1.71 -15.47 19.36
CA GLU A 201 2.66 -14.46 18.98
C GLU A 201 3.12 -14.71 17.55
N TYR A 202 3.31 -13.63 16.81
CA TYR A 202 3.85 -13.68 15.46
C TYR A 202 5.26 -13.08 15.43
N THR A 203 6.04 -13.53 14.46
CA THR A 203 7.39 -13.05 14.20
C THR A 203 7.46 -12.54 12.77
N THR A 204 8.07 -11.37 12.55
CA THR A 204 8.33 -10.84 11.22
C THR A 204 9.57 -11.50 10.59
N ASP A 205 9.79 -11.32 9.29
CA ASP A 205 11.03 -11.76 8.62
C ASP A 205 12.32 -11.21 9.28
N MET A 206 12.21 -10.09 10.00
CA MET A 206 13.32 -9.44 10.72
C MET A 206 13.49 -9.94 12.16
N GLY A 207 12.69 -10.93 12.60
CA GLY A 207 12.75 -11.44 13.97
C GLY A 207 12.06 -10.56 15.02
N LEU A 208 11.27 -9.55 14.60
CA LEU A 208 10.50 -8.72 15.53
C LEU A 208 9.25 -9.48 15.99
N ILE A 209 8.98 -9.49 17.29
CA ILE A 209 7.76 -10.10 17.83
C ILE A 209 6.59 -9.11 17.73
N VAL A 210 5.52 -9.56 17.11
CA VAL A 210 4.22 -8.88 17.05
C VAL A 210 3.20 -9.73 17.81
N PRO A 211 2.76 -9.31 19.01
CA PRO A 211 1.78 -10.08 19.79
C PRO A 211 0.38 -10.00 19.15
N ALA A 212 -0.38 -11.09 19.26
CA ALA A 212 -1.81 -11.04 18.97
C ALA A 212 -2.55 -10.25 20.06
N ILE A 213 -3.58 -9.50 19.65
CA ILE A 213 -4.43 -8.74 20.55
C ILE A 213 -5.88 -9.22 20.49
N GLN A 214 -6.59 -9.03 21.59
CA GLN A 214 -8.02 -9.29 21.67
C GLN A 214 -8.81 -8.39 20.69
N PRO A 215 -9.91 -8.90 20.08
CA PRO A 215 -10.75 -8.13 19.17
C PRO A 215 -11.26 -6.82 19.79
N GLU A 216 -11.60 -6.86 21.08
CA GLU A 216 -12.10 -5.71 21.84
C GLU A 216 -11.02 -4.63 22.03
N LEU A 217 -9.77 -5.02 22.27
CA LEU A 217 -8.66 -4.06 22.37
C LEU A 217 -8.39 -3.42 21.00
N ARG A 218 -8.47 -4.19 19.92
CA ARG A 218 -8.32 -3.68 18.57
C ARG A 218 -9.44 -2.69 18.21
N ARG A 219 -10.69 -3.00 18.56
CA ARG A 219 -11.82 -2.09 18.38
C ARG A 219 -11.58 -0.75 19.07
N LYS A 220 -11.18 -0.77 20.34
CA LYS A 220 -10.81 0.44 21.10
C LYS A 220 -9.68 1.23 20.46
N LEU A 221 -8.67 0.55 19.92
CA LEU A 221 -7.57 1.20 19.21
C LEU A 221 -8.05 1.93 17.95
N LEU A 222 -8.92 1.31 17.15
CA LEU A 222 -9.48 1.92 15.95
C LEU A 222 -10.40 3.10 16.29
N GLU A 223 -11.23 2.97 17.32
CA GLU A 223 -12.09 4.06 17.83
C GLU A 223 -11.26 5.24 18.33
N ALA A 224 -10.21 4.99 19.11
CA ALA A 224 -9.28 6.03 19.54
C ALA A 224 -8.60 6.73 18.35
N ALA A 225 -8.29 6.00 17.28
CA ALA A 225 -7.73 6.60 16.07
C ALA A 225 -8.75 7.50 15.35
N GLU A 226 -10.03 7.10 15.30
CA GLU A 226 -11.11 7.91 14.73
C GLU A 226 -11.32 9.21 15.52
N GLU A 227 -11.29 9.16 16.85
CA GLU A 227 -11.38 10.33 17.72
C GLU A 227 -10.28 11.38 17.43
N HIS A 228 -9.13 10.92 16.95
CA HIS A 228 -7.99 11.78 16.58
C HIS A 228 -7.96 12.15 15.08
N GLY A 229 -9.06 11.91 14.34
CA GLY A 229 -9.24 12.33 12.94
C GLY A 229 -8.78 11.34 11.87
N LEU A 230 -8.34 10.13 12.26
CA LEU A 230 -8.10 9.03 11.33
C LEU A 230 -9.39 8.24 11.13
N SER A 231 -10.29 8.76 10.28
CA SER A 231 -11.62 8.16 10.05
C SER A 231 -11.54 6.75 9.43
N ALA A 232 -12.57 5.91 9.66
CA ALA A 232 -12.72 4.60 9.03
C ALA A 232 -12.51 4.61 7.51
N GLY A 233 -13.01 5.63 6.80
CA GLY A 233 -12.82 5.75 5.36
C GLY A 233 -11.35 5.89 4.97
N ARG A 234 -10.57 6.67 5.73
CA ARG A 234 -9.12 6.82 5.49
C ARG A 234 -8.36 5.53 5.77
N MET A 235 -8.69 4.84 6.87
CA MET A 235 -8.10 3.54 7.17
C MET A 235 -8.44 2.51 6.10
N MET A 236 -9.69 2.48 5.64
CA MET A 236 -10.16 1.60 4.57
C MET A 236 -9.41 1.82 3.26
N ASP A 237 -9.18 3.07 2.86
CA ASP A 237 -8.38 3.37 1.65
C ASP A 237 -6.93 2.90 1.77
N MET A 238 -6.34 2.96 2.96
CA MET A 238 -5.00 2.40 3.20
C MET A 238 -5.00 0.88 3.04
N VAL A 239 -6.01 0.21 3.62
CA VAL A 239 -6.17 -1.24 3.50
C VAL A 239 -6.42 -1.66 2.06
N GLY A 240 -7.35 -1.03 1.35
CA GLY A 240 -7.64 -1.37 -0.04
C GLY A 240 -6.46 -1.10 -0.96
N ARG A 241 -5.69 -0.02 -0.73
CA ARG A 241 -4.41 0.22 -1.42
C ARG A 241 -3.43 -0.92 -1.18
N ALA A 242 -3.13 -1.25 0.08
CA ALA A 242 -2.13 -2.26 0.44
C ALA A 242 -2.56 -3.69 0.01
N ALA A 243 -3.82 -4.05 0.22
CA ALA A 243 -4.38 -5.32 -0.22
C ALA A 243 -4.36 -5.45 -1.75
N SER A 244 -4.74 -4.38 -2.48
CA SER A 244 -4.68 -4.41 -3.94
C SER A 244 -3.25 -4.56 -4.46
N GLU A 245 -2.25 -3.99 -3.79
CA GLU A 245 -0.84 -4.14 -4.17
C GLU A 245 -0.36 -5.59 -4.00
N MET A 246 -0.71 -6.23 -2.88
CA MET A 246 -0.44 -7.66 -2.68
C MET A 246 -1.12 -8.51 -3.76
N VAL A 247 -2.41 -8.27 -4.01
CA VAL A 247 -3.17 -9.02 -5.02
C VAL A 247 -2.55 -8.86 -6.41
N VAL A 248 -2.16 -7.64 -6.80
CA VAL A 248 -1.46 -7.40 -8.07
C VAL A 248 -0.19 -8.24 -8.17
N GLN A 249 0.60 -8.33 -7.10
CA GLN A 249 1.79 -9.19 -7.08
C GLN A 249 1.43 -10.67 -7.22
N LEU A 250 0.39 -11.15 -6.51
CA LEU A 250 -0.10 -12.52 -6.60
C LEU A 250 -0.60 -12.90 -8.00
N LEU A 251 -1.18 -11.94 -8.73
CA LEU A 251 -1.66 -12.13 -10.10
C LEU A 251 -0.54 -12.07 -11.17
N GLY A 252 0.73 -12.01 -10.77
CA GLY A 252 1.87 -11.96 -11.69
C GLY A 252 2.36 -10.54 -12.01
N GLY A 253 1.95 -9.55 -11.21
CA GLY A 253 2.50 -8.19 -11.20
C GLY A 253 2.29 -7.40 -12.49
N GLY A 254 3.21 -6.49 -12.75
CA GLY A 254 3.15 -5.56 -13.88
C GLY A 254 3.20 -6.21 -15.26
N HIS A 255 3.50 -7.52 -15.37
CA HIS A 255 3.49 -8.21 -16.65
C HIS A 255 2.07 -8.55 -17.10
N ARG A 256 1.23 -9.11 -16.20
CA ARG A 256 -0.15 -9.47 -16.54
C ARG A 256 -1.06 -8.25 -16.68
N LEU A 257 -0.86 -7.24 -15.84
CA LEU A 257 -1.65 -6.01 -15.80
C LEU A 257 -1.02 -4.86 -16.62
N ASN A 258 -0.10 -5.16 -17.54
CA ASN A 258 0.46 -4.15 -18.43
C ASN A 258 -0.62 -3.69 -19.43
N PRO A 259 -0.87 -2.39 -19.61
CA PRO A 259 -1.79 -1.90 -20.66
C PRO A 259 -1.44 -2.36 -22.07
N HIS A 260 -0.16 -2.67 -22.34
CA HIS A 260 0.30 -3.21 -23.62
C HIS A 260 0.17 -4.72 -23.75
N ASN A 261 -0.23 -5.43 -22.69
CA ASN A 261 -0.44 -6.86 -22.73
C ASN A 261 -1.77 -7.18 -23.42
N THR A 262 -1.72 -7.93 -24.52
CA THR A 262 -2.91 -8.36 -25.27
C THR A 262 -3.50 -9.68 -24.76
N HIS A 263 -2.89 -10.32 -23.76
CA HIS A 263 -3.46 -11.51 -23.12
C HIS A 263 -4.66 -11.16 -22.22
N GLN A 264 -5.45 -12.17 -21.86
CA GLN A 264 -6.60 -12.02 -20.99
C GLN A 264 -6.22 -11.41 -19.63
N ALA A 265 -6.97 -10.39 -19.21
CA ALA A 265 -6.83 -9.77 -17.90
C ALA A 265 -7.18 -10.77 -16.78
N PRO A 266 -6.46 -10.73 -15.64
CA PRO A 266 -6.74 -11.63 -14.53
C PRO A 266 -8.10 -11.34 -13.92
N VAL A 267 -8.75 -12.39 -13.44
CA VAL A 267 -10.13 -12.39 -13.00
C VAL A 267 -10.16 -12.57 -11.50
N VAL A 268 -10.72 -11.57 -10.81
CA VAL A 268 -10.80 -11.57 -9.35
C VAL A 268 -12.26 -11.55 -8.95
N VAL A 269 -12.66 -12.51 -8.12
CA VAL A 269 -13.99 -12.50 -7.50
C VAL A 269 -13.85 -12.03 -6.06
N VAL A 270 -14.64 -11.03 -5.67
CA VAL A 270 -14.63 -10.46 -4.32
C VAL A 270 -15.97 -10.76 -3.66
N LEU A 271 -15.94 -11.47 -2.54
CA LEU A 271 -17.11 -11.89 -1.78
C LEU A 271 -17.25 -10.98 -0.55
N CYS A 272 -18.22 -10.09 -0.54
CA CYS A 272 -18.41 -9.09 0.52
C CYS A 272 -19.72 -9.30 1.28
N GLY A 273 -19.67 -9.20 2.60
CA GLY A 273 -20.86 -9.03 3.43
C GLY A 273 -21.25 -7.56 3.66
N ALA A 274 -22.40 -7.33 4.28
CA ALA A 274 -22.90 -5.98 4.59
C ALA A 274 -22.41 -5.47 5.96
N HIS A 275 -21.10 -5.43 6.15
CA HIS A 275 -20.40 -5.02 7.39
C HIS A 275 -19.05 -4.39 7.05
N PHE A 276 -18.29 -3.95 8.06
CA PHE A 276 -17.04 -3.21 7.90
C PHE A 276 -16.01 -3.93 7.03
N GLN A 277 -15.78 -5.23 7.23
CA GLN A 277 -14.84 -6.03 6.44
C GLN A 277 -15.30 -6.14 4.98
N GLY A 278 -16.61 -6.28 4.76
CA GLY A 278 -17.20 -6.23 3.43
C GLY A 278 -16.89 -4.91 2.71
N GLU A 279 -16.92 -3.78 3.42
CA GLU A 279 -16.51 -2.47 2.88
C GLU A 279 -15.03 -2.47 2.46
N LEU A 280 -14.13 -3.09 3.23
CA LEU A 280 -12.72 -3.28 2.84
C LEU A 280 -12.60 -4.06 1.53
N GLY A 281 -13.43 -5.08 1.36
CA GLY A 281 -13.51 -5.87 0.13
C GLY A 281 -13.96 -5.03 -1.07
N VAL A 282 -14.99 -4.20 -0.93
CA VAL A 282 -15.46 -3.29 -2.01
C VAL A 282 -14.37 -2.28 -2.38
N ASN A 283 -13.69 -1.71 -1.38
CA ASN A 283 -12.60 -0.75 -1.60
C ASN A 283 -11.42 -1.42 -2.33
N CYS A 284 -11.03 -2.63 -1.93
CA CYS A 284 -10.02 -3.43 -2.62
C CYS A 284 -10.44 -3.75 -4.07
N ALA A 285 -11.71 -4.16 -4.27
CA ALA A 285 -12.29 -4.42 -5.59
C ALA A 285 -12.19 -3.21 -6.52
N ARG A 286 -12.50 -2.01 -6.00
CA ARG A 286 -12.36 -0.74 -6.73
C ARG A 286 -10.91 -0.49 -7.15
N HIS A 287 -9.96 -0.64 -6.23
CA HIS A 287 -8.53 -0.46 -6.52
C HIS A 287 -7.96 -1.45 -7.54
N LEU A 288 -8.49 -2.68 -7.58
CA LEU A 288 -8.11 -3.70 -8.57
C LEU A 288 -8.72 -3.42 -9.94
N SER A 289 -9.99 -3.03 -9.96
CA SER A 289 -10.71 -2.63 -11.19
C SER A 289 -9.99 -1.47 -11.88
N ASN A 290 -9.59 -0.44 -11.12
CA ASN A 290 -8.82 0.70 -11.63
C ASN A 290 -7.44 0.33 -12.22
N ARG A 291 -6.92 -0.87 -11.92
CA ARG A 291 -5.64 -1.37 -12.45
C ARG A 291 -5.82 -2.32 -13.63
N GLY A 292 -7.03 -2.45 -14.17
CA GLY A 292 -7.33 -3.28 -15.33
C GLY A 292 -7.57 -4.76 -15.01
N ALA A 293 -7.72 -5.14 -13.74
CA ALA A 293 -8.16 -6.49 -13.38
C ALA A 293 -9.66 -6.64 -13.63
N ARG A 294 -10.10 -7.81 -14.10
CA ARG A 294 -11.53 -8.10 -14.29
C ARG A 294 -12.15 -8.49 -12.96
N VAL A 295 -12.74 -7.51 -12.28
CA VAL A 295 -13.31 -7.70 -10.94
C VAL A 295 -14.81 -8.00 -10.99
N LEU A 296 -15.23 -9.07 -10.32
CA LEU A 296 -16.63 -9.37 -10.04
C LEU A 296 -16.86 -9.32 -8.53
N LEU A 297 -17.70 -8.40 -8.10
CA LEU A 297 -18.07 -8.18 -6.71
C LEU A 297 -19.42 -8.85 -6.42
N PHE A 298 -19.46 -9.71 -5.41
CA PHE A 298 -20.68 -10.25 -4.83
C PHE A 298 -21.02 -9.53 -3.53
N MET A 299 -22.23 -9.00 -3.41
CA MET A 299 -22.77 -8.47 -2.16
C MET A 299 -24.28 -8.75 -2.07
N PRO A 300 -24.79 -9.32 -0.96
CA PRO A 300 -26.21 -9.67 -0.85
C PRO A 300 -27.10 -8.42 -0.86
N THR A 301 -28.11 -8.40 -1.74
CA THR A 301 -29.03 -7.25 -1.89
C THR A 301 -30.10 -7.17 -0.79
N ASN A 302 -30.35 -8.28 -0.09
CA ASN A 302 -31.43 -8.39 0.91
C ASN A 302 -30.99 -8.02 2.33
N VAL A 303 -29.83 -7.40 2.50
CA VAL A 303 -29.29 -7.03 3.81
C VAL A 303 -29.27 -5.50 3.93
N LYS A 304 -29.47 -4.97 5.14
CA LYS A 304 -29.37 -3.53 5.38
C LYS A 304 -27.92 -3.09 5.18
N ILE A 305 -27.69 -2.24 4.19
CA ILE A 305 -26.37 -1.74 3.82
C ILE A 305 -26.07 -0.44 4.58
N SER A 306 -24.83 -0.26 5.03
CA SER A 306 -24.38 0.96 5.72
C SER A 306 -24.24 2.13 4.73
N PRO A 307 -24.36 3.41 5.15
CA PRO A 307 -24.14 4.55 4.27
C PRO A 307 -22.70 4.60 3.71
N ARG A 308 -21.72 4.06 4.45
CA ARG A 308 -20.34 3.93 3.98
C ARG A 308 -20.24 2.92 2.85
N THR A 309 -20.85 1.74 3.02
CA THR A 309 -20.89 0.72 1.97
C THR A 309 -21.59 1.25 0.71
N ILE A 310 -22.68 2.03 0.85
CA ILE A 310 -23.36 2.68 -0.30
C ILE A 310 -22.40 3.61 -1.04
N SER A 311 -21.62 4.41 -0.30
CA SER A 311 -20.65 5.34 -0.88
C SER A 311 -19.53 4.60 -1.61
N GLU A 312 -18.98 3.55 -1.02
CA GLU A 312 -17.95 2.71 -1.67
C GLU A 312 -18.49 1.96 -2.89
N LEU A 313 -19.71 1.42 -2.82
CA LEU A 313 -20.36 0.81 -3.98
C LEU A 313 -20.61 1.83 -5.10
N ALA A 314 -20.95 3.08 -4.77
CA ALA A 314 -21.10 4.14 -5.76
C ALA A 314 -19.77 4.41 -6.48
N LEU A 315 -18.65 4.45 -5.75
CA LEU A 315 -17.32 4.58 -6.36
C LEU A 315 -16.95 3.35 -7.19
N PHE A 316 -17.26 2.14 -6.73
CA PHE A 316 -16.99 0.91 -7.48
C PHE A 316 -17.75 0.86 -8.80
N LYS A 317 -19.00 1.33 -8.83
CA LYS A 317 -19.83 1.41 -10.05
C LYS A 317 -19.28 2.36 -11.12
N LEU A 318 -18.38 3.29 -10.76
CA LEU A 318 -17.69 4.15 -11.71
C LEU A 318 -16.47 3.45 -12.35
N THR A 319 -16.17 2.22 -11.95
CA THR A 319 -15.11 1.39 -12.54
C THR A 319 -15.70 0.36 -13.50
N ASP A 320 -14.86 -0.35 -14.26
CA ASP A 320 -15.28 -1.42 -15.17
C ASP A 320 -15.67 -2.74 -14.45
N GLY A 321 -15.70 -2.72 -13.12
CA GLY A 321 -16.04 -3.86 -12.28
C GLY A 321 -17.53 -4.18 -12.32
N ARG A 322 -17.88 -5.47 -12.27
CA ARG A 322 -19.29 -5.92 -12.23
C ARG A 322 -19.72 -6.26 -10.82
N HIS A 323 -20.88 -5.77 -10.39
CA HIS A 323 -21.50 -6.08 -9.10
C HIS A 323 -22.71 -7.00 -9.31
N THR A 324 -22.80 -8.09 -8.55
CA THR A 324 -23.97 -8.98 -8.51
C THR A 324 -24.45 -9.25 -7.08
N GLY A 325 -25.77 -9.38 -6.93
CA GLY A 325 -26.40 -9.85 -5.68
C GLY A 325 -26.65 -11.35 -5.64
N SER A 326 -26.37 -12.07 -6.73
CA SER A 326 -26.65 -13.49 -6.90
C SER A 326 -25.36 -14.29 -7.12
N ILE A 327 -25.20 -15.35 -6.33
CA ILE A 327 -24.04 -16.26 -6.43
C ILE A 327 -24.05 -17.00 -7.78
N LYS A 328 -25.22 -17.18 -8.40
CA LYS A 328 -25.36 -17.88 -9.68
C LYS A 328 -24.72 -17.13 -10.85
N ASP A 329 -24.51 -15.83 -10.70
CA ASP A 329 -23.91 -14.99 -11.75
C ASP A 329 -22.37 -15.03 -11.70
N LEU A 330 -21.80 -15.72 -10.71
CA LEU A 330 -20.36 -15.84 -10.53
C LEU A 330 -19.77 -16.92 -11.45
N PRO A 331 -18.61 -16.66 -12.09
CA PRO A 331 -17.98 -17.59 -13.01
C PRO A 331 -17.31 -18.75 -12.27
N MET A 332 -17.47 -19.98 -12.76
CA MET A 332 -16.88 -21.17 -12.13
C MET A 332 -15.49 -21.55 -12.66
N ASP A 333 -15.19 -21.26 -13.93
CA ASP A 333 -14.03 -21.89 -14.61
C ASP A 333 -12.83 -20.97 -14.83
N VAL A 334 -12.96 -19.65 -14.61
CA VAL A 334 -11.97 -18.64 -15.05
C VAL A 334 -11.61 -17.64 -13.96
N VAL A 335 -11.43 -18.09 -12.71
CA VAL A 335 -11.09 -17.21 -11.58
C VAL A 335 -9.63 -17.42 -11.17
N ASP A 336 -8.83 -16.36 -11.20
CA ASP A 336 -7.42 -16.41 -10.80
C ASP A 336 -7.25 -16.25 -9.28
N LEU A 337 -8.13 -15.48 -8.62
CA LEU A 337 -8.09 -15.22 -7.18
C LEU A 337 -9.49 -14.92 -6.64
N VAL A 338 -9.79 -15.44 -5.44
CA VAL A 338 -10.97 -15.07 -4.66
C VAL A 338 -10.56 -14.25 -3.45
N ILE A 339 -11.18 -13.08 -3.26
CA ILE A 339 -11.02 -12.25 -2.07
C ILE A 339 -12.24 -12.46 -1.17
N SER A 340 -12.02 -12.93 0.05
CA SER A 340 -13.07 -13.15 1.04
C SER A 340 -13.12 -12.01 2.04
N ALA A 341 -14.28 -11.37 2.11
CA ALA A 341 -14.69 -10.39 3.11
C ALA A 341 -16.13 -10.69 3.57
N LEU A 342 -16.43 -11.99 3.71
CA LEU A 342 -17.76 -12.53 4.04
C LEU A 342 -18.08 -12.50 5.52
N ASP A 343 -17.06 -12.71 6.36
CA ASP A 343 -17.19 -12.84 7.80
C ASP A 343 -16.85 -11.52 8.49
N ASP A 344 -17.57 -11.21 9.56
CA ASP A 344 -17.28 -10.10 10.47
C ASP A 344 -16.70 -10.67 11.78
N HIS A 345 -16.08 -9.82 12.59
CA HIS A 345 -15.72 -10.13 13.97
C HIS A 345 -16.95 -10.25 14.88
N SER A 346 -18.12 -9.81 14.42
CA SER A 346 -19.39 -10.03 15.10
C SER A 346 -20.04 -11.37 14.71
N THR A 347 -20.71 -12.00 15.67
CA THR A 347 -21.44 -13.27 15.46
C THR A 347 -22.72 -13.08 14.63
N SER A 348 -23.08 -11.84 14.25
CA SER A 348 -24.40 -11.50 13.70
C SER A 348 -24.65 -11.98 12.26
N SER A 349 -23.60 -12.13 11.46
CA SER A 349 -23.67 -12.63 10.08
C SER A 349 -23.51 -14.16 9.98
N LYS A 350 -23.12 -14.82 11.09
CA LYS A 350 -22.87 -16.27 11.11
C LYS A 350 -24.15 -17.06 10.84
N GLY A 351 -24.06 -18.04 9.95
CA GLY A 351 -25.15 -19.01 9.69
C GLY A 351 -26.20 -18.59 8.67
N GLN A 352 -26.12 -17.38 8.09
CA GLN A 352 -27.04 -16.97 7.04
C GLN A 352 -26.84 -17.83 5.78
N LEU A 353 -27.94 -18.20 5.12
CA LEU A 353 -27.92 -19.12 3.97
C LEU A 353 -27.04 -18.62 2.83
N TRP A 354 -26.99 -17.30 2.61
CA TRP A 354 -26.17 -16.71 1.56
C TRP A 354 -24.66 -16.80 1.86
N VAL A 355 -24.24 -16.70 3.12
CA VAL A 355 -22.82 -16.87 3.53
C VAL A 355 -22.39 -18.30 3.24
N ARG A 356 -23.21 -19.29 3.63
CA ARG A 356 -22.94 -20.71 3.35
C ARG A 356 -22.90 -20.99 1.85
N ALA A 357 -23.80 -20.40 1.08
CA ALA A 357 -23.81 -20.56 -0.36
C ALA A 357 -22.57 -19.92 -1.02
N ALA A 358 -22.14 -18.73 -0.56
CA ALA A 358 -20.94 -18.06 -1.07
C ALA A 358 -19.67 -18.82 -0.70
N ALA A 359 -19.59 -19.36 0.52
CA ALA A 359 -18.48 -20.19 0.96
C ALA A 359 -18.40 -21.52 0.19
N SER A 360 -19.55 -22.16 -0.06
CA SER A 360 -19.65 -23.36 -0.89
C SER A 360 -19.19 -23.08 -2.33
N TRP A 361 -19.62 -21.96 -2.92
CA TRP A 361 -19.17 -21.52 -4.23
C TRP A 361 -17.64 -21.31 -4.29
N ALA A 362 -17.06 -20.60 -3.31
CA ALA A 362 -15.62 -20.34 -3.27
C ALA A 362 -14.80 -21.64 -3.16
N THR A 363 -15.29 -22.61 -2.39
CA THR A 363 -14.67 -23.92 -2.24
C THR A 363 -14.73 -24.73 -3.55
N GLN A 364 -15.83 -24.63 -4.30
CA GLN A 364 -15.99 -25.30 -5.59
C GLN A 364 -15.16 -24.66 -6.71
N CYS A 365 -14.95 -23.35 -6.66
CA CYS A 365 -14.18 -22.57 -7.63
C CYS A 365 -12.68 -22.97 -7.68
N ARG A 366 -12.14 -23.54 -6.58
CA ARG A 366 -10.74 -24.01 -6.44
C ARG A 366 -9.64 -22.95 -6.66
N ALA A 367 -10.01 -21.70 -6.91
CA ALA A 367 -9.09 -20.58 -6.95
C ALA A 367 -8.50 -20.31 -5.55
N PRO A 368 -7.27 -19.77 -5.46
CA PRO A 368 -6.68 -19.41 -4.18
C PRO A 368 -7.50 -18.30 -3.50
N ILE A 369 -7.64 -18.39 -2.18
CA ILE A 369 -8.46 -17.49 -1.38
C ILE A 369 -7.57 -16.56 -0.54
N LEU A 370 -7.80 -15.26 -0.65
CA LEU A 370 -7.24 -14.22 0.22
C LEU A 370 -8.34 -13.69 1.14
N ALA A 371 -8.19 -13.81 2.45
CA ALA A 371 -9.13 -13.24 3.42
C ALA A 371 -8.69 -11.85 3.89
N LEU A 372 -9.62 -10.89 3.85
CA LEU A 372 -9.42 -9.55 4.39
C LEU A 372 -9.99 -9.47 5.80
N ASP A 373 -9.11 -9.25 6.78
CA ASP A 373 -9.43 -9.16 8.20
C ASP A 373 -10.39 -10.25 8.71
N PRO A 374 -10.05 -11.54 8.52
CA PRO A 374 -10.92 -12.63 8.95
C PRO A 374 -11.09 -12.66 10.47
N PRO A 375 -12.22 -13.20 10.97
CA PRO A 375 -12.38 -13.42 12.41
C PRO A 375 -11.34 -14.43 12.92
N PRO A 376 -10.96 -14.34 14.22
CA PRO A 376 -9.98 -15.23 14.80
C PRO A 376 -10.48 -16.69 14.86
N GLU A 377 -11.77 -16.86 15.15
CA GLU A 377 -12.47 -18.14 15.30
C GLU A 377 -13.64 -18.23 14.29
N ASP A 378 -13.94 -19.45 13.83
CA ASP A 378 -15.04 -19.79 12.91
C ASP A 378 -15.03 -19.06 11.55
N ALA A 379 -13.88 -18.91 10.90
CA ALA A 379 -13.86 -18.41 9.53
C ALA A 379 -14.64 -19.35 8.59
N SER A 380 -15.50 -18.80 7.74
CA SER A 380 -16.35 -19.59 6.82
C SER A 380 -15.54 -20.27 5.71
N LEU A 381 -14.32 -19.81 5.46
CA LEU A 381 -13.41 -20.28 4.43
C LEU A 381 -12.03 -20.54 5.01
N VAL A 382 -11.27 -21.42 4.35
CA VAL A 382 -9.85 -21.66 4.66
C VAL A 382 -9.01 -20.85 3.68
N PRO A 383 -8.55 -19.64 4.06
CA PRO A 383 -7.74 -18.81 3.18
C PRO A 383 -6.32 -19.35 3.03
N LYS A 384 -5.74 -19.17 1.86
CA LYS A 384 -4.29 -19.38 1.63
C LYS A 384 -3.48 -18.22 2.21
N TRP A 385 -4.07 -17.03 2.19
CA TRP A 385 -3.47 -15.81 2.73
C TRP A 385 -4.50 -15.01 3.53
N SER A 386 -4.09 -14.44 4.66
CA SER A 386 -4.95 -13.61 5.51
C SER A 386 -4.29 -12.26 5.75
N ILE A 387 -5.01 -11.16 5.57
CA ILE A 387 -4.52 -9.81 5.89
C ILE A 387 -5.14 -9.35 7.22
N ALA A 388 -4.31 -9.17 8.24
CA ALA A 388 -4.67 -8.55 9.50
C ALA A 388 -4.39 -7.04 9.47
N LEU A 389 -5.12 -6.28 10.28
CA LEU A 389 -5.09 -4.81 10.24
C LEU A 389 -4.47 -4.21 11.50
N GLY A 390 -3.42 -3.40 11.35
CA GLY A 390 -2.76 -2.68 12.43
C GLY A 390 -1.98 -3.59 13.37
N LEU A 391 -2.69 -4.36 14.19
CA LEU A 391 -2.15 -5.45 15.03
C LEU A 391 -2.97 -6.73 14.79
N PRO A 392 -2.32 -7.90 14.75
CA PRO A 392 -2.98 -9.15 14.41
C PRO A 392 -3.89 -9.64 15.55
N LEU A 393 -4.95 -10.36 15.18
CA LEU A 393 -5.72 -11.19 16.12
C LEU A 393 -5.12 -12.59 16.20
N SER A 394 -5.55 -13.40 17.18
CA SER A 394 -5.21 -14.83 17.23
C SER A 394 -5.97 -15.63 16.16
N LEU A 395 -5.57 -15.46 14.89
CA LEU A 395 -6.14 -16.15 13.74
C LEU A 395 -5.80 -17.64 13.77
N GLU A 396 -6.81 -18.51 13.67
CA GLU A 396 -6.63 -19.97 13.54
C GLU A 396 -6.31 -20.42 12.10
N SER A 397 -6.41 -19.51 11.13
CA SER A 397 -6.29 -19.83 9.71
C SER A 397 -4.91 -20.42 9.37
N GLY A 398 -4.88 -21.62 8.79
CA GLY A 398 -3.64 -22.33 8.39
C GLY A 398 -2.89 -21.75 7.19
N GLY A 399 -3.26 -20.56 6.72
CA GLY A 399 -2.61 -19.85 5.62
C GLY A 399 -1.49 -18.90 6.08
N ALA A 400 -0.81 -18.26 5.14
CA ALA A 400 0.18 -17.24 5.46
C ALA A 400 -0.50 -15.93 5.88
N VAL A 401 -0.10 -15.38 7.03
CA VAL A 401 -0.67 -14.17 7.60
C VAL A 401 0.17 -12.97 7.18
N TYR A 402 -0.48 -11.87 6.82
CA TYR A 402 0.14 -10.59 6.51
C TYR A 402 -0.44 -9.53 7.41
N LEU A 403 0.38 -8.57 7.81
CA LEU A 403 -0.04 -7.42 8.60
C LEU A 403 -0.03 -6.18 7.71
N CYS A 404 -1.13 -5.44 7.70
CA CYS A 404 -1.30 -4.17 7.01
C CYS A 404 -1.14 -2.99 7.97
N ASP A 405 -0.33 -2.02 7.57
CA ASP A 405 -0.22 -0.73 8.25
C ASP A 405 -1.48 0.11 7.98
N LEU A 406 -2.06 0.64 9.05
CA LEU A 406 -3.24 1.52 9.01
C LEU A 406 -2.85 3.00 9.19
N GLY A 407 -1.56 3.31 9.33
CA GLY A 407 -1.11 4.68 9.58
C GLY A 407 -1.48 5.20 10.97
N ILE A 408 -1.75 4.31 11.93
CA ILE A 408 -2.10 4.69 13.31
C ILE A 408 -0.87 5.30 14.00
N PRO A 409 -0.94 6.53 14.52
CA PRO A 409 0.20 7.15 15.19
C PRO A 409 0.58 6.43 16.49
N LYS A 410 1.88 6.34 16.80
CA LYS A 410 2.42 5.72 18.02
C LYS A 410 1.76 6.20 19.32
N LYS A 411 1.36 7.48 19.40
CA LYS A 411 0.72 8.05 20.59
C LYS A 411 -0.71 7.50 20.82
N VAL A 412 -1.42 7.11 19.76
CA VAL A 412 -2.76 6.51 19.87
C VAL A 412 -2.67 5.10 20.48
N TYR A 413 -1.65 4.32 20.10
CA TYR A 413 -1.36 3.06 20.76
C TYR A 413 -1.09 3.23 22.26
N ALA A 414 -0.36 4.28 22.65
CA ALA A 414 -0.07 4.55 24.05
C ALA A 414 -1.34 4.88 24.87
N GLN A 415 -2.35 5.53 24.26
CA GLN A 415 -3.63 5.83 24.93
C GLN A 415 -4.41 4.58 25.32
N VAL A 416 -4.33 3.52 24.51
CA VAL A 416 -4.96 2.22 24.80
C VAL A 416 -4.03 1.27 25.58
N GLY A 417 -2.91 1.77 26.11
CA GLY A 417 -1.98 1.01 26.94
C GLY A 417 -1.01 0.12 26.16
N ILE A 418 -0.86 0.31 24.84
CA ILE A 418 0.06 -0.45 23.99
C ILE A 418 1.36 0.33 23.82
N GLN A 419 2.49 -0.24 24.25
CA GLN A 419 3.80 0.31 23.91
C GLN A 419 4.15 -0.15 22.50
N TYR A 420 4.03 0.75 21.53
CA TYR A 420 4.19 0.42 20.12
C TYR A 420 5.49 0.96 19.52
N THR A 421 6.15 0.12 18.73
CA THR A 421 7.20 0.50 17.79
C THR A 421 6.90 -0.22 16.48
N SER A 422 7.02 0.48 15.35
CA SER A 422 6.57 -0.02 14.05
C SER A 422 7.34 -1.28 13.63
N PRO A 423 6.64 -2.41 13.35
CA PRO A 423 7.27 -3.63 12.83
C PRO A 423 7.44 -3.60 11.30
N PHE A 424 6.98 -2.54 10.63
CA PHE A 424 6.78 -2.49 9.18
C PHE A 424 8.05 -2.16 8.37
N GLY A 425 9.05 -1.53 9.00
CA GLY A 425 10.23 -1.04 8.28
C GLY A 425 9.84 -0.09 7.13
N ALA A 426 10.25 -0.41 5.91
CA ALA A 426 9.94 0.37 4.70
C ALA A 426 8.68 -0.11 3.93
N LYS A 427 8.01 -1.16 4.40
CA LYS A 427 6.86 -1.76 3.71
C LYS A 427 5.55 -1.38 4.40
N PHE A 428 4.43 -1.32 3.68
CA PHE A 428 3.09 -1.14 4.28
C PHE A 428 2.36 -2.45 4.57
N LEU A 429 2.90 -3.55 4.03
CA LEU A 429 2.38 -4.89 4.23
C LEU A 429 3.58 -5.83 4.48
N ILE A 430 3.53 -6.58 5.58
CA ILE A 430 4.60 -7.50 5.97
C ILE A 430 4.05 -8.90 6.25
N PRO A 431 4.77 -9.98 5.92
CA PRO A 431 4.38 -11.32 6.33
C PRO A 431 4.63 -11.51 7.83
N LEU A 432 3.78 -12.33 8.45
CA LEU A 432 3.84 -12.76 9.83
C LEU A 432 3.94 -14.28 9.87
N HIS A 433 4.86 -14.78 10.68
CA HIS A 433 5.06 -16.21 10.93
C HIS A 433 4.65 -16.53 12.36
N LEU A 434 3.88 -17.60 12.56
CA LEU A 434 3.53 -18.04 13.91
C LEU A 434 4.80 -18.50 14.64
N LYS A 435 5.00 -18.02 15.88
CA LYS A 435 6.15 -18.36 16.71
C LYS A 435 6.02 -19.72 17.38
#